data_AF-A0A8S2RQX7-F1
#
_entry.id   AF-A0A8S2RQX7-F1
#
_cell.length_a   1.000
_cell.length_b   1.000
_cell.length_c   1.000
_cell.angle_alpha   90.00
_cell.angle_beta   90.00
_cell.angle_gamma   90.00
#
_symmetry.space_group_name_H-M   'P 1'
#
loop_
_entity.id
_entity.type
_entity.pdbx_description
1 polymer ?
#
loop_
_entity_poly.entity_id
_entity_poly.type
_entity_poly.pdbx_seq_one_letter_code
_entity_poly.pdbx_strand_id
1 'polypeptide(L)'
;MTITKKEEPIEQEIPDIKLNISTSNIITPSITSNSSDYICEWDNCRKSFSNARAVFHHACSAHVKRSTDYVCLWYGCDRIKRQKWALISHIQV
;
A
#
# COMPACT_ATOMS: atom_id res chain seq x y z
N MET A 1 -38.91 -18.35 -5.90
CA MET A 1 -37.49 -18.22 -6.28
C MET A 1 -37.00 -16.87 -5.82
N THR A 2 -36.37 -16.78 -4.65
CA THR A 2 -35.52 -15.64 -4.25
C THR A 2 -34.62 -16.14 -3.12
N ILE A 3 -33.36 -16.43 -3.45
CA ILE A 3 -32.33 -16.80 -2.49
C ILE A 3 -31.65 -15.49 -2.09
N THR A 4 -32.03 -14.94 -0.93
CA THR A 4 -31.27 -13.88 -0.28
C THR A 4 -30.10 -14.53 0.45
N LYS A 5 -28.92 -14.52 -0.16
CA LYS A 5 -27.68 -14.87 0.54
C LYS A 5 -27.33 -13.74 1.50
N LYS A 6 -27.46 -14.02 2.81
CA LYS A 6 -26.84 -13.23 3.87
C LYS A 6 -25.33 -13.47 3.78
N GLU A 7 -24.58 -12.44 3.43
CA GLU A 7 -23.12 -12.46 3.57
C GLU A 7 -22.78 -12.08 5.01
N GLU A 8 -22.34 -13.07 5.79
CA GLU A 8 -21.78 -12.86 7.13
C GLU A 8 -20.43 -12.12 7.02
N PRO A 9 -20.11 -11.22 7.97
CA PRO A 9 -18.83 -10.53 7.99
C PRO A 9 -17.75 -11.48 8.48
N ILE A 10 -16.81 -11.82 7.60
CA ILE A 10 -15.65 -12.64 7.92
C ILE A 10 -14.66 -11.75 8.69
N GLU A 11 -14.70 -11.80 10.02
CA GLU A 11 -13.64 -11.28 10.87
C GLU A 11 -12.38 -12.13 10.65
N GLN A 12 -11.53 -11.69 9.74
CA GLN A 12 -10.21 -12.30 9.54
C GLN A 12 -9.16 -11.41 10.21
N GLU A 13 -8.71 -11.87 11.36
CA GLU A 13 -7.62 -11.33 12.16
C GLU A 13 -6.41 -11.00 11.27
N ILE A 14 -6.00 -9.73 11.30
CA ILE A 14 -4.78 -9.26 10.64
C ILE A 14 -3.63 -9.72 11.54
N PRO A 15 -2.61 -10.46 11.06
CA PRO A 15 -1.47 -10.81 11.89
C PRO A 15 -0.73 -9.53 12.29
N ASP A 16 -0.66 -9.26 13.60
CA ASP A 16 0.14 -8.19 14.17
C ASP A 16 1.64 -8.48 13.95
N ILE A 17 2.15 -8.13 12.78
CA ILE A 17 3.60 -8.10 12.55
C ILE A 17 4.13 -6.88 13.29
N LYS A 18 4.73 -7.13 14.47
CA LYS A 18 5.42 -6.13 15.29
C LYS A 18 6.40 -5.33 14.43
N LEU A 19 6.00 -4.12 14.08
CA LEU A 19 6.85 -3.09 13.49
C LEU A 19 7.84 -2.63 14.55
N ASN A 20 9.12 -3.00 14.42
CA ASN A 20 10.16 -2.25 15.09
C ASN A 20 10.27 -0.90 14.36
N ILE A 21 9.77 0.15 14.99
CA ILE A 21 9.96 1.52 14.51
C ILE A 21 11.08 2.07 15.38
N SER A 22 12.31 1.85 14.94
CA SER A 22 13.46 2.57 15.47
C SER A 22 13.31 4.03 15.04
N THR A 23 13.04 4.84 16.05
CA THR A 23 12.99 6.30 16.07
C THR A 23 14.00 6.97 15.15
N SER A 24 13.45 7.89 14.32
CA SER A 24 13.98 9.21 13.97
C SER A 24 15.44 9.31 13.49
N ASN A 25 15.63 9.72 12.22
CA ASN A 25 16.39 10.94 11.92
C ASN A 25 16.37 11.36 10.42
N ILE A 26 15.93 12.61 10.23
CA ILE A 26 16.43 13.66 9.32
C ILE A 26 16.35 13.46 7.79
N ILE A 27 15.62 14.40 7.19
CA ILE A 27 15.49 14.72 5.77
C ILE A 27 16.88 14.96 5.16
N THR A 28 17.26 14.13 4.18
CA THR A 28 18.39 14.42 3.29
C THR A 28 17.93 14.22 1.86
N PRO A 29 17.94 15.24 0.98
CA PRO A 29 17.75 15.07 -0.44
C PRO A 29 19.04 14.50 -1.03
N SER A 30 19.30 13.21 -0.78
CA SER A 30 20.42 12.52 -1.42
C SER A 30 20.02 12.21 -2.85
N ILE A 31 20.36 13.12 -3.76
CA ILE A 31 20.52 12.86 -5.19
C ILE A 31 21.75 11.94 -5.31
N THR A 32 21.59 10.66 -4.96
CA THR A 32 22.53 9.63 -5.38
C THR A 32 21.97 9.07 -6.67
N SER A 33 22.48 9.60 -7.78
CA SER A 33 22.36 9.03 -9.11
C SER A 33 22.89 7.59 -9.10
N ASN A 34 22.01 6.63 -8.77
CA ASN A 34 22.23 5.22 -8.96
C ASN A 34 20.99 4.68 -9.68
N SER A 35 21.18 4.12 -10.87
CA SER A 35 20.15 3.87 -11.87
C SER A 35 19.19 2.71 -11.55
N SER A 36 18.76 2.55 -10.30
CA SER A 36 17.81 1.50 -9.87
C SER A 36 17.05 1.89 -8.59
N ASP A 37 16.65 3.16 -8.47
CA ASP A 37 15.79 3.59 -7.37
C ASP A 37 14.35 3.14 -7.63
N TYR A 38 13.77 2.40 -6.68
CA TYR A 38 12.37 2.01 -6.74
C TYR A 38 11.51 3.14 -6.19
N ILE A 39 10.65 3.73 -7.01
CA ILE A 39 9.89 4.93 -6.66
C ILE A 39 8.42 4.55 -6.41
N CYS A 40 7.85 5.07 -5.33
CA CYS A 40 6.41 5.02 -5.09
C CYS A 40 5.70 6.07 -5.96
N GLU A 41 4.98 5.62 -6.98
CA GLU A 41 4.19 6.47 -7.88
C GLU A 41 2.72 6.58 -7.44
N TRP A 42 2.45 6.31 -6.17
CA TRP A 42 1.17 6.63 -5.57
C TRP A 42 0.93 8.14 -5.63
N ASP A 43 -0.31 8.54 -5.86
CA ASP A 43 -0.73 9.94 -5.93
C ASP A 43 -0.12 10.77 -4.78
N ASN A 44 0.63 11.81 -5.15
CA ASN A 44 1.31 12.73 -4.24
C ASN A 44 2.35 12.13 -3.27
N CYS A 45 2.94 10.95 -3.56
CA CYS A 45 3.95 10.34 -2.69
C CYS A 45 5.42 10.55 -3.15
N ARG A 46 5.77 10.06 -4.35
CA ARG A 46 7.11 10.16 -4.99
C ARG A 46 8.31 9.84 -4.08
N LYS A 47 8.15 8.95 -3.11
CA LYS A 47 9.25 8.49 -2.24
C LYS A 47 10.11 7.45 -2.96
N SER A 48 11.43 7.54 -2.86
CA SER A 48 12.37 6.56 -3.38
C SER A 48 12.80 5.55 -2.32
N PHE A 49 13.07 4.32 -2.75
CA PHE A 49 13.46 3.19 -1.91
C PHE A 49 14.54 2.36 -2.60
N SER A 50 15.32 1.63 -1.79
CA SER A 50 16.40 0.77 -2.26
C SER A 50 15.93 -0.55 -2.87
N ASN A 51 14.66 -0.94 -2.70
CA ASN A 51 14.10 -2.19 -3.23
C ASN A 51 12.57 -2.12 -3.43
N ALA A 52 12.04 -2.97 -4.31
CA ALA A 52 10.60 -3.07 -4.58
C ALA A 52 9.77 -3.46 -3.34
N ARG A 53 10.31 -4.34 -2.49
CA ARG A 53 9.64 -4.81 -1.25
C ARG A 53 9.34 -3.65 -0.29
N ALA A 54 10.26 -2.68 -0.21
CA ALA A 54 10.13 -1.49 0.61
C ALA A 54 9.06 -0.55 0.05
N VAL A 55 8.97 -0.39 -1.28
CA VAL A 55 7.87 0.35 -1.93
C VAL A 55 6.52 -0.30 -1.60
N PHE A 56 6.41 -1.62 -1.74
CA PHE A 56 5.17 -2.35 -1.45
C PHE A 56 4.73 -2.18 0.01
N HIS A 57 5.64 -2.38 0.96
CA HIS A 57 5.35 -2.20 2.39
C HIS A 57 4.94 -0.75 2.71
N HIS A 58 5.64 0.21 2.12
CA HIS A 58 5.28 1.62 2.22
C HIS A 58 3.88 1.89 1.67
N ALA A 59 3.53 1.38 0.48
CA ALA A 59 2.22 1.59 -0.12
C ALA A 59 1.08 1.01 0.74
N CYS A 60 1.28 -0.18 1.29
CA CYS A 60 0.30 -0.82 2.17
C CYS A 60 0.09 -0.04 3.48
N SER A 61 1.18 0.41 4.11
CA SER A 61 1.10 1.07 5.43
C SER A 61 0.73 2.56 5.35
N ALA A 62 1.20 3.28 4.33
CA ALA A 62 0.98 4.72 4.19
C ALA A 62 -0.30 5.03 3.41
N HIS A 63 -0.61 4.25 2.38
CA HIS A 63 -1.73 4.55 1.48
C HIS A 63 -2.93 3.64 1.73
N VAL A 64 -2.75 2.31 1.77
CA VAL A 64 -3.89 1.39 1.99
C VAL A 64 -4.48 1.54 3.39
N LYS A 65 -3.65 1.67 4.44
CA LYS A 65 -4.13 1.87 5.82
C LYS A 65 -4.86 3.22 6.01
N ARG A 66 -4.45 4.26 5.28
CA ARG A 66 -5.01 5.62 5.39
C ARG A 66 -6.20 5.85 4.43
N SER A 67 -6.35 5.01 3.43
CA SER A 67 -7.44 5.09 2.45
C SER A 67 -8.74 4.57 3.04
N THR A 68 -9.75 5.43 3.13
CA THR A 68 -11.12 5.08 3.54
C THR A 68 -11.85 4.24 2.50
N ASP A 69 -11.56 4.48 1.22
CA ASP A 69 -12.27 3.86 0.12
C ASP A 69 -11.57 2.66 -0.50
N TYR A 70 -10.42 2.27 0.04
CA TYR A 70 -9.58 1.19 -0.52
C TYR A 70 -9.47 1.28 -2.06
N VAL A 71 -9.14 2.47 -2.54
CA VAL A 71 -8.92 2.76 -3.96
C VAL A 71 -7.43 2.82 -4.24
N CYS A 72 -7.00 2.15 -5.31
CA CYS A 72 -5.64 2.31 -5.81
C CYS A 72 -5.50 3.67 -6.49
N LEU A 73 -4.60 4.52 -6.00
CA LEU A 73 -4.27 5.82 -6.61
C LEU A 73 -2.89 5.80 -7.25
N TRP A 74 -2.41 4.62 -7.64
CA TRP A 74 -1.22 4.50 -8.46
C TRP A 74 -1.47 5.10 -9.83
N TYR A 75 -0.44 5.69 -10.45
CA TYR A 75 -0.56 6.22 -11.80
C TYR A 75 -0.99 5.12 -12.79
N GLY A 76 -2.01 5.40 -13.61
CA GLY A 76 -2.53 4.45 -14.61
C GLY A 76 -3.52 3.39 -14.09
N CYS A 77 -3.86 3.37 -12.81
CA CYS A 77 -4.87 2.46 -12.27
C CYS A 77 -6.30 3.00 -12.40
N ASP A 78 -7.28 2.10 -12.56
CA ASP A 78 -8.70 2.44 -12.81
C ASP A 78 -9.46 3.07 -11.62
N ARG A 79 -8.78 3.33 -10.50
CA ARG A 79 -9.36 3.90 -9.25
C ARG A 79 -10.66 3.21 -8.79
N ILE A 80 -10.80 1.92 -9.10
CA ILE A 80 -11.93 1.09 -8.68
C ILE A 80 -11.81 0.79 -7.18
N LYS A 81 -12.91 0.96 -6.45
CA LYS A 81 -13.05 0.56 -5.05
C LYS A 81 -12.95 -0.95 -4.93
N ARG A 82 -12.01 -1.41 -4.09
CA ARG A 82 -11.75 -2.84 -3.86
C ARG A 82 -11.83 -3.14 -2.37
N GLN A 83 -11.89 -4.42 -2.01
CA GLN A 83 -11.67 -4.82 -0.63
C GLN A 83 -10.20 -4.65 -0.25
N LYS A 84 -9.90 -4.44 1.04
CA LYS A 84 -8.53 -4.18 1.53
C LYS A 84 -7.50 -5.19 1.02
N TRP A 85 -7.79 -6.49 1.15
CA TRP A 85 -6.89 -7.55 0.69
C TRP A 85 -6.76 -7.62 -0.84
N ALA A 86 -7.86 -7.35 -1.56
CA ALA A 86 -7.83 -7.26 -3.02
C ALA A 86 -6.96 -6.08 -3.50
N LEU A 87 -6.99 -4.95 -2.78
CA LEU A 87 -6.10 -3.81 -3.05
C LEU A 87 -4.64 -4.16 -2.75
N ILE A 88 -4.35 -4.82 -1.63
CA ILE A 88 -2.97 -5.21 -1.27
C ILE A 88 -2.39 -6.16 -2.33
N SER A 89 -3.13 -7.19 -2.72
CA SER A 89 -2.71 -8.14 -3.76
C SER A 89 -2.47 -7.42 -5.10
N HIS A 90 -3.35 -6.49 -5.47
CA HIS A 90 -3.21 -5.67 -6.68
C HIS A 90 -1.91 -4.84 -6.72
N ILE A 91 -1.38 -4.39 -5.58
CA ILE A 91 -0.12 -3.60 -5.50
C ILE A 91 1.12 -4.50 -5.58
N GLN A 92 0.99 -5.80 -5.29
CA GLN A 92 2.10 -6.75 -5.33
C GLN A 92 2.39 -7.27 -6.75
N VAL A 93 1.38 -7.26 -7.63
CA VAL A 93 1.42 -7.74 -9.02
C VAL A 93 2.09 -6.71 -9.92
#